data_AF-A0AAU1XQ96-F1
#
_entry.id   AF-A0AAU1XQ96-F1
#
_cell.length_a   1.000
_cell.length_b   1.000
_cell.length_c   1.000
_cell.angle_alpha   90.00
_cell.angle_beta   90.00
_cell.angle_gamma   90.00
#
_symmetry.space_group_name_H-M   'P 1'
#
loop_
_entity.id
_entity.type
_entity.pdbx_description
1 polymer ?
#
loop_
_entity_poly.entity_id
_entity_poly.type
_entity_poly.pdbx_seq_one_letter_code
_entity_poly.pdbx_strand_id
1 'polypeptide(L)'
;MLPLTLSVAEPVGSDLLEKATNVLPTASCGQIAWMALSWPAVPELDLGPEHARTGVQACFNIDANHEPTAGYTVYAHVHPLAGERAQHLARQIGHDVVGPGEHGW
;
A
#
# COMPACT_ATOMS: atom_id res chain seq x y z
N MET A 1 16.40 17.03 8.59
CA MET A 1 15.45 17.29 7.50
C MET A 1 14.06 17.38 8.10
N LEU A 2 13.23 18.33 7.65
CA LEU A 2 11.82 18.39 8.05
C LEU A 2 11.02 17.29 7.33
N PRO A 3 9.99 16.70 7.96
CA PRO A 3 9.12 15.73 7.30
C PRO A 3 8.39 16.40 6.13
N LEU A 4 8.52 15.82 4.94
CA LEU A 4 7.81 16.26 3.73
C LEU A 4 6.62 15.33 3.52
N THR A 5 5.40 15.88 3.58
CA THR A 5 4.18 15.15 3.24
C THR A 5 3.68 15.60 1.88
N LEU A 6 3.65 14.70 0.90
CA LEU A 6 3.03 14.88 -0.41
C LEU A 6 1.71 14.10 -0.42
N SER A 7 0.59 14.78 -0.65
CA SER A 7 -0.74 14.17 -0.79
C SER A 7 -1.36 14.60 -2.12
N VAL A 8 -1.89 13.65 -2.88
CA VAL A 8 -2.50 13.88 -4.20
C VAL A 8 -3.78 13.05 -4.30
N ALA A 9 -4.89 13.69 -4.68
CA ALA A 9 -6.22 13.08 -4.72
C ALA A 9 -6.74 12.79 -6.15
N GLU A 10 -6.05 13.25 -7.20
CA GLU A 10 -6.45 13.12 -8.60
C GLU A 10 -5.48 12.23 -9.40
N PRO A 11 -5.91 11.63 -10.54
CA PRO A 11 -5.08 10.68 -11.28
C PRO A 11 -3.78 11.35 -11.70
N VAL A 12 -2.69 10.81 -11.16
CA VAL A 12 -1.41 11.47 -11.21
C VAL A 12 -0.77 11.24 -12.56
N GLY A 13 -0.39 12.33 -13.26
CA GLY A 13 0.57 12.24 -14.36
C GLY A 13 1.87 11.59 -13.88
N SER A 14 2.64 10.99 -14.81
CA SER A 14 3.90 10.27 -14.58
C SER A 14 4.88 10.92 -13.57
N ASP A 15 4.83 12.24 -13.43
CA ASP A 15 5.75 13.08 -12.67
C ASP A 15 5.83 12.80 -11.16
N LEU A 16 4.79 12.24 -10.52
CA LEU A 16 4.83 12.01 -9.05
C LEU A 16 5.56 10.72 -8.68
N LEU A 17 5.41 9.66 -9.46
CA LEU A 17 6.17 8.41 -9.25
C LEU A 17 7.66 8.68 -9.44
N GLU A 18 8.01 9.51 -10.43
CA GLU A 18 9.37 9.96 -10.67
C GLU A 18 9.89 10.81 -9.49
N LYS A 19 9.09 11.79 -9.01
CA LYS A 19 9.44 12.57 -7.81
C LYS A 19 9.60 11.71 -6.55
N ALA A 20 8.71 10.75 -6.33
CA ALA A 20 8.80 9.83 -5.20
C ALA A 20 10.08 8.99 -5.25
N THR A 21 10.46 8.51 -6.43
CA THR A 21 11.71 7.78 -6.66
C THR A 21 12.95 8.63 -6.39
N ASN A 22 12.87 9.95 -6.60
CA ASN A 22 13.95 10.88 -6.29
C ASN A 22 14.02 11.27 -4.80
N VAL A 23 12.87 11.34 -4.11
CA VAL A 23 12.78 11.80 -2.72
C VAL A 23 13.08 10.68 -1.72
N LEU A 24 12.51 9.48 -1.95
CA LEU A 24 12.62 8.35 -1.02
C LEU A 24 14.06 7.96 -0.65
N PRO A 25 15.05 7.93 -1.58
CA PRO A 25 16.42 7.58 -1.24
C PRO A 25 17.10 8.56 -0.28
N THR A 26 16.60 9.80 -0.19
CA THR A 26 17.15 10.85 0.67
C THR A 26 16.41 10.99 2.00
N ALA A 27 15.26 10.35 2.14
CA ALA A 27 14.42 10.45 3.32
C ALA A 27 14.89 9.46 4.41
N SER A 28 14.87 9.90 5.67
CA SER A 28 15.12 8.99 6.80
C SER A 28 14.02 7.94 6.94
N CYS A 29 12.78 8.33 6.60
CA CYS A 29 11.63 7.45 6.49
C CYS A 29 10.62 8.04 5.49
N GLY A 30 9.68 7.21 5.02
CA GLY A 30 8.63 7.68 4.11
C GLY A 30 7.48 6.69 3.99
N GLN A 31 6.35 7.21 3.53
CA GLN A 31 5.16 6.43 3.24
C GLN A 31 4.56 6.89 1.91
N ILE A 32 4.16 5.94 1.08
CA ILE A 32 3.32 6.18 -0.09
C ILE A 32 2.07 5.32 0.05
N ALA A 33 0.89 5.93 -0.03
CA ALA A 33 -0.39 5.23 0.08
C ALA A 33 -1.28 5.54 -1.11
N TRP A 34 -1.85 4.48 -1.70
CA TRP A 34 -2.89 4.53 -2.72
C TRP A 34 -4.17 3.95 -2.11
N MET A 35 -5.11 4.81 -1.76
CA MET A 35 -6.34 4.45 -1.04
C MET A 35 -7.57 4.54 -1.93
N ALA A 36 -8.64 3.86 -1.53
CA ALA A 36 -9.92 3.80 -2.25
C ALA A 36 -9.78 3.32 -3.70
N LEU A 37 -8.85 2.40 -3.94
CA LEU A 37 -8.63 1.83 -5.26
C LEU A 37 -9.85 1.00 -5.67
N SER A 38 -10.31 1.20 -6.91
CA SER A 38 -11.27 0.31 -7.56
C SER A 38 -10.55 -0.99 -7.94
N TRP A 39 -10.51 -1.95 -7.02
CA TRP A 39 -10.00 -3.28 -7.37
C TRP A 39 -10.99 -3.96 -8.30
N PRO A 40 -10.52 -4.61 -9.37
CA PRO A 40 -11.39 -5.50 -10.11
C PRO A 40 -11.96 -6.53 -9.12
N ALA A 41 -13.22 -6.93 -9.33
CA ALA A 41 -13.74 -8.10 -8.66
C ALA A 41 -12.75 -9.24 -8.93
N VAL A 42 -12.27 -9.94 -7.89
CA VAL A 42 -11.40 -11.10 -8.10
C VAL A 42 -12.31 -12.22 -8.59
N PRO A 43 -12.32 -12.53 -9.90
CA PRO A 43 -13.42 -13.31 -10.49
C PRO A 43 -13.47 -14.74 -9.95
N GLU A 44 -12.32 -15.26 -9.52
CA GLU A 44 -12.16 -16.63 -9.01
C GLU A 44 -12.53 -16.79 -7.54
N LEU A 45 -12.74 -15.68 -6.80
CA LEU A 45 -13.04 -15.71 -5.37
C LEU A 45 -14.48 -15.28 -5.04
N ASP A 46 -15.25 -14.81 -6.02
CA ASP A 46 -16.63 -14.30 -5.86
C ASP A 46 -16.79 -13.24 -4.74
N LEU A 47 -15.72 -12.50 -4.46
CA LEU A 47 -15.67 -11.56 -3.33
C LEU A 47 -16.28 -10.19 -3.63
N GLY A 48 -16.94 -10.02 -4.78
CA GLY A 48 -17.51 -8.75 -5.23
C GLY A 48 -16.50 -7.60 -5.37
N PRO A 49 -16.95 -6.40 -5.76
CA PRO A 49 -16.14 -5.18 -5.67
C PRO A 49 -16.08 -4.67 -4.22
N GLU A 50 -14.89 -4.22 -3.78
CA GLU A 50 -14.69 -3.53 -2.50
C GLU A 50 -13.91 -2.23 -2.79
N HIS A 51 -14.43 -1.09 -2.36
CA HIS A 51 -13.89 0.23 -2.72
C HIS A 51 -13.58 1.11 -1.51
N ALA A 52 -14.22 0.87 -0.36
CA ALA A 52 -14.13 1.76 0.80
C ALA A 52 -12.96 1.42 1.74
N ARG A 53 -12.43 0.19 1.67
CA ARG A 53 -11.40 -0.33 2.59
C ARG A 53 -10.23 -0.96 1.87
N THR A 54 -9.93 -0.43 0.69
CA THR A 54 -9.00 -1.06 -0.24
C THR A 54 -7.91 -0.10 -0.69
N GLY A 55 -6.67 -0.53 -0.52
CA GLY A 55 -5.52 0.29 -0.84
C GLY A 55 -4.19 -0.45 -0.71
N VAL A 56 -3.13 0.19 -1.19
CA VAL A 56 -1.75 -0.28 -1.02
C VAL A 56 -0.96 0.82 -0.35
N GLN A 57 -0.14 0.45 0.64
CA GLN A 57 0.74 1.37 1.33
C GLN A 57 2.15 0.80 1.35
N ALA A 58 3.12 1.55 0.83
CA ALA A 58 4.53 1.24 0.94
C ALA A 58 5.15 2.13 2.02
N CYS A 59 5.73 1.52 3.05
CA CYS A 59 6.45 2.21 4.11
C CYS A 59 7.94 1.92 4.00
N PHE A 60 8.77 2.95 4.24
CA PHE A 60 10.23 2.91 4.16
C PHE A 60 10.82 3.40 5.48
N ASN A 61 11.57 2.53 6.15
CA ASN A 61 12.13 2.70 7.49
C ASN A 61 11.12 3.03 8.61
N ILE A 62 9.83 2.86 8.32
CA ILE A 62 8.71 2.94 9.27
C ILE A 62 7.71 1.82 8.96
N ASP A 63 6.88 1.44 9.92
CA ASP A 63 5.72 0.56 9.72
C ASP A 63 4.45 1.37 9.39
N ALA A 64 3.29 0.69 9.28
CA ALA A 64 2.01 1.34 9.02
C ALA A 64 1.50 2.23 10.18
N ASN A 65 2.00 2.01 11.40
CA ASN A 65 1.72 2.80 12.59
C ASN A 65 2.71 3.96 12.80
N HIS A 66 3.66 4.15 11.85
CA HIS A 66 4.75 5.12 11.90
C HIS A 66 5.84 4.80 12.93
N GLU A 67 5.92 3.57 13.42
CA GLU A 67 7.02 3.12 14.26
C GLU A 67 8.27 2.83 13.40
N PRO A 68 9.49 3.18 13.86
CA PRO A 68 10.70 2.90 13.11
C PRO A 68 10.92 1.40 12.86
N THR A 69 11.22 1.04 11.61
CA THR A 69 11.60 -0.33 11.22
C THR A 69 12.76 -0.30 10.23
N ALA A 70 13.38 -1.44 9.96
CA ALA A 70 14.46 -1.54 8.97
C ALA A 70 13.89 -1.92 7.60
N GLY A 71 14.33 -1.21 6.56
CA GLY A 71 13.99 -1.58 5.17
C GLY A 71 12.65 -1.01 4.72
N TYR A 72 11.87 -1.80 3.99
CA TYR A 72 10.56 -1.38 3.50
C TYR A 72 9.54 -2.51 3.61
N THR A 73 8.29 -2.13 3.80
CA THR A 73 7.15 -3.06 3.87
C THR A 73 6.03 -2.53 2.99
N VAL A 74 5.39 -3.42 2.22
CA VAL A 74 4.20 -3.11 1.43
C VAL A 74 2.99 -3.76 2.08
N TYR A 75 2.03 -2.95 2.49
CA TYR A 75 0.77 -3.34 3.10
C TYR A 75 -0.34 -3.34 2.04
N ALA A 76 -1.07 -4.45 1.96
CA ALA A 76 -2.32 -4.53 1.21
C ALA A 76 -3.48 -4.36 2.20
N HIS A 77 -4.22 -3.26 2.06
CA HIS A 77 -5.42 -3.00 2.84
C HIS A 77 -6.59 -3.71 2.19
N VAL A 78 -7.16 -4.69 2.90
CA VAL A 78 -8.32 -5.47 2.46
C VAL A 78 -9.33 -5.60 3.60
N HIS A 79 -10.59 -5.88 3.26
CA HIS A 79 -11.60 -6.21 4.27
C HIS A 79 -11.14 -7.43 5.11
N PRO A 80 -11.38 -7.47 6.45
CA PRO A 80 -10.91 -8.57 7.30
C PRO A 80 -11.40 -9.97 6.88
N LEU A 81 -12.58 -10.04 6.25
CA LEU A 81 -13.15 -11.28 5.70
C LEU A 81 -12.58 -11.64 4.31
N ALA A 82 -11.66 -10.84 3.77
CA ALA A 82 -11.12 -10.98 2.42
C ALA A 82 -9.61 -11.30 2.43
N GLY A 83 -9.13 -12.09 3.41
CA GLY A 83 -7.72 -12.52 3.45
C GLY A 83 -7.26 -13.23 2.17
N GLU A 84 -8.15 -14.01 1.53
CA GLU A 84 -7.88 -14.65 0.24
C GLU A 84 -7.61 -13.63 -0.89
N ARG A 85 -8.21 -12.43 -0.81
CA ARG A 85 -7.97 -11.34 -1.77
C ARG A 85 -6.54 -10.84 -1.67
N ALA A 86 -6.04 -10.60 -0.45
CA ALA A 86 -4.66 -10.15 -0.25
C ALA A 86 -3.67 -11.18 -0.83
N GLN A 87 -3.93 -12.47 -0.61
CA GLN A 87 -3.07 -13.52 -1.13
C GLN A 87 -3.15 -13.67 -2.65
N HIS A 88 -4.34 -13.56 -3.24
CA HIS A 88 -4.49 -13.54 -4.70
C HIS A 88 -3.71 -12.38 -5.32
N LEU A 89 -3.81 -11.18 -4.74
CA LEU A 89 -3.12 -9.99 -5.25
C LEU A 89 -1.61 -10.09 -5.14
N ALA A 90 -1.08 -10.61 -4.02
CA ALA A 90 0.35 -10.85 -3.88
C ALA A 90 0.88 -11.78 -4.99
N ARG A 91 0.13 -12.84 -5.31
CA ARG A 91 0.52 -13.79 -6.38
C ARG A 91 0.54 -13.17 -7.77
N GLN A 92 -0.31 -12.19 -8.07
CA GLN A 92 -0.32 -11.49 -9.36
C GLN A 92 1.01 -10.76 -9.64
N ILE A 93 1.74 -10.38 -8.58
CA ILE A 93 3.04 -9.72 -8.67
C ILE A 93 4.21 -10.66 -8.32
N GLY A 94 3.98 -11.97 -8.21
CA GLY A 94 5.01 -12.96 -7.91
C GLY A 94 5.49 -12.97 -6.45
N HIS A 95 4.67 -12.51 -5.52
CA HIS A 95 4.96 -12.48 -4.08
C HIS A 95 3.92 -13.26 -3.26
N ASP A 96 4.22 -13.46 -1.98
CA ASP A 96 3.29 -14.01 -0.99
C ASP A 96 3.01 -12.97 0.11
N VAL A 97 1.86 -13.11 0.78
CA VAL A 97 1.55 -12.32 1.99
C VAL A 97 2.45 -12.81 3.12
N VAL A 98 3.12 -11.88 3.80
CA VAL A 98 4.04 -12.17 4.90
C VAL A 98 3.50 -11.56 6.19
N GLY A 99 3.66 -12.29 7.29
CA GLY A 99 3.30 -11.82 8.63
C GLY A 99 1.81 -11.95 8.95
N PRO A 100 1.42 -11.67 10.20
CA PRO A 100 0.01 -11.62 10.59
C PRO A 100 -0.66 -10.39 9.95
N GLY A 101 -2.00 -10.46 9.81
CA GLY A 101 -2.77 -9.27 9.47
C GLY A 101 -2.63 -8.21 10.56
N GLU A 102 -2.21 -7.01 10.18
CA GLU A 102 -2.17 -5.86 11.07
C GLU A 102 -3.50 -5.09 11.03
N HIS A 103 -3.89 -4.51 12.17
CA HIS A 103 -5.07 -3.67 12.27
C HIS A 103 -4.61 -2.22 12.35
N GLY A 104 -5.02 -1.39 11.40
CA GLY A 104 -4.54 -0.01 11.37
C GLY A 104 -4.90 0.73 10.09
N TRP A 105 -6.19 1.01 9.91
CA TRP A 105 -6.78 2.19 9.23
C TRP A 105 -8.31 2.06 9.23
#